data_AF-A0A1A2G502-F1
#
_entry.id   AF-A0A1A2G502-F1
#
_cell.length_a   1.000
_cell.length_b   1.000
_cell.length_c   1.000
_cell.angle_alpha   90.00
_cell.angle_beta   90.00
_cell.angle_gamma   90.00
#
_symmetry.space_group_name_H-M   'P 1'
#
loop_
_entity.id
_entity.type
_entity.pdbx_description
1 polymer ?
#
loop_
_entity_poly.entity_id
_entity_poly.type
_entity_poly.pdbx_seq_one_letter_code
_entity_poly.pdbx_strand_id
1 'polypeptide(L)'
;MAFTGDAEISYFVVKEGDAYYIDQKERSSRGRYWMFRRFEDAEKYLLLLISDFARPGEYSDSILFRWYKEGIDPNVSLTEIDPDNYPGRVSLRVDREETDRGWMSDYDATIFSHAIALTYEELDGALREGIPPEWFNFRIVADITK
;
A
#
# COMPACT_ATOMS: atom_id res chain seq x y z
N MET A 1 13.62 5.08 0.21
CA MET A 1 13.58 4.18 -0.96
C MET A 1 12.62 4.79 -1.98
N ALA A 2 12.94 4.77 -3.27
CA ALA A 2 12.09 5.32 -4.34
C ALA A 2 11.94 4.25 -5.43
N PHE A 3 10.72 4.02 -5.90
CA PHE A 3 10.41 3.12 -7.01
C PHE A 3 10.14 3.95 -8.26
N THR A 4 10.77 3.58 -9.38
CA THR A 4 10.59 4.23 -10.69
C THR A 4 10.30 3.15 -11.73
N GLY A 5 9.04 2.98 -12.12
CA GLY A 5 8.70 2.40 -13.42
C GLY A 5 8.64 3.51 -14.47
N ASP A 6 8.44 3.21 -15.74
CA ASP A 6 8.20 4.21 -16.80
C ASP A 6 6.94 5.11 -16.57
N ALA A 7 6.30 5.02 -15.40
CA ALA A 7 5.31 5.96 -14.92
C ALA A 7 6.00 7.19 -14.30
N GLU A 8 5.55 8.40 -14.63
CA GLU A 8 6.02 9.67 -14.07
C GLU A 8 5.72 9.85 -12.57
N ILE A 9 5.54 8.75 -11.83
CA ILE A 9 5.10 8.69 -10.45
C ILE A 9 6.22 8.11 -9.57
N SER A 10 6.54 8.81 -8.49
CA SER A 10 7.49 8.34 -7.47
C SER A 10 6.86 8.47 -6.08
N TYR A 11 7.08 7.47 -5.24
CA TYR A 11 6.63 7.47 -3.84
C TYR A 11 7.80 7.69 -2.89
N PHE A 12 7.57 8.49 -1.85
CA PHE A 12 8.57 8.82 -0.84
C PHE A 12 7.96 8.62 0.54
N VAL A 13 8.65 7.86 1.41
CA VAL A 13 8.32 7.85 2.83
C VAL A 13 8.99 9.04 3.51
N VAL A 14 8.20 9.83 4.23
CA VAL A 14 8.66 11.00 4.99
C VAL A 14 8.26 10.83 6.45
N LYS A 15 9.21 10.90 7.36
CA LYS A 15 8.92 10.94 8.79
C LYS A 15 8.78 12.39 9.24
N GLU A 16 7.64 12.76 9.83
CA GLU A 16 7.43 14.07 10.45
C GLU A 16 6.78 13.87 11.82
N GLY A 17 7.44 14.35 12.88
CA GLY A 17 7.06 14.04 14.25
C GLY A 17 7.02 12.53 14.49
N ASP A 18 5.88 12.06 15.00
CA ASP A 18 5.61 10.65 15.29
C ASP A 18 4.82 9.93 14.18
N ALA A 19 4.68 10.56 13.01
CA ALA A 19 3.95 10.00 11.88
C ALA A 19 4.87 9.75 10.67
N TYR A 20 4.43 8.81 9.83
CA TYR A 20 5.05 8.43 8.58
C TYR A 20 4.09 8.77 7.45
N TYR A 21 4.53 9.59 6.51
CA TYR A 21 3.77 9.98 5.36
C TYR A 21 4.30 9.28 4.12
N ILE A 22 3.39 8.89 3.23
CA ILE A 22 3.74 8.61 1.85
C ILE A 22 3.43 9.87 1.07
N ASP A 23 4.45 10.49 0.50
CA ASP A 23 4.26 11.51 -0.53
C ASP A 23 4.28 10.83 -1.89
N GLN A 24 3.40 11.26 -2.77
CA GLN A 24 3.40 10.89 -4.17
C GLN A 24 3.86 12.09 -4.98
N LYS A 25 4.81 11.87 -5.88
CA LYS A 25 5.24 12.85 -6.87
C LYS A 25 4.80 12.38 -8.23
N GLU A 26 3.97 13.14 -8.90
CA GLU A 26 3.64 12.96 -10.30
C GLU A 26 4.21 14.14 -11.09
N ARG A 27 5.06 13.85 -12.09
CA ARG A 27 5.81 14.86 -12.85
C ARG A 27 6.60 15.81 -11.94
N SER A 28 6.22 17.08 -11.86
CA SER A 28 6.85 18.11 -11.05
C SER A 28 6.12 18.40 -9.73
N SER A 29 4.92 17.86 -9.52
CA SER A 29 4.13 18.10 -8.32
C SER A 29 4.32 16.97 -7.31
N ARG A 30 4.64 17.33 -6.06
CA ARG A 30 4.72 16.39 -4.94
C ARG A 30 3.67 16.77 -3.91
N GLY A 31 2.82 15.81 -3.58
CA GLY A 31 1.74 15.98 -2.61
C GLY A 31 1.79 14.93 -1.52
N ARG A 32 1.22 15.30 -0.37
CA ARG A 32 1.00 14.37 0.74
C ARG A 32 -0.14 13.43 0.39
N TYR A 33 0.23 12.18 0.14
CA TYR A 33 -0.71 11.12 -0.21
C TYR A 33 -1.32 10.63 1.09
N TRP A 34 -0.64 9.74 1.82
CA TRP A 34 -1.17 9.05 3.01
C TRP A 34 -0.35 9.26 4.27
N MET A 35 -0.96 8.99 5.42
CA MET A 35 -0.31 9.04 6.73
C MET A 35 -0.51 7.73 7.46
N PHE A 36 0.54 7.31 8.17
CA PHE A 36 0.60 6.12 9.01
C PHE A 36 1.23 6.49 10.35
N ARG A 37 0.73 5.92 11.45
CA ARG A 37 1.36 6.06 12.77
C ARG A 37 2.46 5.04 13.01
N ARG A 38 2.44 3.92 12.28
CA ARG A 38 3.47 2.88 12.35
C ARG A 38 4.18 2.78 11.01
N PHE A 39 5.50 2.67 11.05
CA PHE A 39 6.30 2.49 9.85
C PHE A 39 5.94 1.19 9.11
N GLU A 40 5.64 0.14 9.87
CA GLU A 40 5.20 -1.16 9.36
C GLU A 40 4.01 -1.03 8.41
N ASP A 41 3.02 -0.21 8.76
CA ASP A 41 1.82 -0.01 7.94
C ASP A 41 2.16 0.73 6.64
N ALA A 42 3.07 1.71 6.69
CA ALA A 42 3.56 2.39 5.50
C ALA A 42 4.31 1.42 4.57
N GLU A 43 5.11 0.51 5.12
CA GLU A 43 5.81 -0.53 4.36
C GLU A 43 4.84 -1.54 3.72
N LYS A 44 3.80 -1.98 4.44
CA LYS A 44 2.75 -2.85 3.88
C LYS A 44 2.02 -2.16 2.71
N TYR A 45 1.70 -0.87 2.85
CA TYR A 45 1.07 -0.12 1.77
C TYR A 45 2.00 0.05 0.56
N LEU A 46 3.30 0.26 0.77
CA LEU A 46 4.27 0.26 -0.33
C LEU A 46 4.34 -1.11 -1.03
N LEU A 47 4.28 -2.21 -0.29
CA LEU A 47 4.20 -3.56 -0.87
C LEU A 47 2.97 -3.71 -1.77
N LEU A 48 1.80 -3.19 -1.37
CA LEU A 48 0.61 -3.16 -2.22
C LEU A 48 0.87 -2.42 -3.53
N LEU A 49 1.38 -1.18 -3.45
CA LEU A 49 1.68 -0.35 -4.62
C LEU A 49 2.64 -1.06 -5.57
N ILE A 50 3.73 -1.62 -5.05
CA ILE A 50 4.72 -2.35 -5.86
C ILE A 50 4.07 -3.58 -6.51
N SER A 51 3.25 -4.33 -5.77
CA SER A 51 2.58 -5.51 -6.31
C SER A 51 1.62 -5.15 -7.45
N ASP A 52 0.93 -4.01 -7.34
CA ASP A 52 0.00 -3.54 -8.35
C ASP A 52 0.75 -3.13 -9.62
N PHE A 53 1.85 -2.37 -9.49
CA PHE A 53 2.69 -1.98 -10.62
C PHE A 53 3.41 -3.16 -11.28
N ALA A 54 3.79 -4.17 -10.51
CA ALA A 54 4.56 -5.31 -11.00
C ALA A 54 3.68 -6.44 -11.56
N ARG A 55 2.37 -6.45 -11.24
CA ARG A 55 1.46 -7.51 -11.67
C ARG A 55 1.16 -7.37 -13.17
N PRO A 56 1.44 -8.40 -13.98
CA PRO A 56 0.97 -8.41 -15.36
C PRO A 56 -0.51 -8.83 -15.41
N GLY A 57 -1.22 -8.37 -16.43
CA GLY A 57 -2.64 -8.68 -16.63
C GLY A 57 -3.55 -7.49 -16.32
N GLU A 58 -4.86 -7.75 -16.26
CA GLU A 58 -5.85 -6.72 -15.98
C GLU A 58 -5.99 -6.48 -14.47
N TYR A 59 -6.23 -5.24 -14.07
CA TYR A 59 -6.44 -4.89 -12.65
C TYR A 59 -7.61 -5.68 -12.02
N SER A 60 -8.63 -6.04 -12.80
CA SER A 60 -9.76 -6.85 -12.35
C SER A 60 -9.39 -8.26 -11.88
N ASP A 61 -8.21 -8.76 -12.27
CA ASP A 61 -7.69 -10.04 -11.82
C ASP A 61 -6.79 -9.91 -10.58
N SER A 62 -6.62 -8.69 -10.06
CA SER A 62 -5.80 -8.42 -8.88
C SER A 62 -6.52 -8.76 -7.58
N ILE A 63 -5.75 -9.14 -6.55
CA ILE A 63 -6.27 -9.29 -5.20
C ILE A 63 -6.75 -7.95 -4.63
N LEU A 64 -6.15 -6.82 -5.04
CA LEU A 64 -6.60 -5.48 -4.64
C LEU A 64 -8.02 -5.21 -5.14
N PHE A 65 -8.33 -5.57 -6.39
CA PHE A 65 -9.69 -5.45 -6.93
C PHE A 65 -10.67 -6.36 -6.19
N ARG A 66 -10.25 -7.59 -5.85
CA ARG A 66 -11.07 -8.50 -5.04
C ARG A 66 -11.37 -7.89 -3.65
N TRP A 67 -10.37 -7.38 -2.95
CA TRP A 67 -10.54 -6.73 -1.64
C TRP A 67 -11.44 -5.50 -1.73
N TYR A 68 -11.28 -4.68 -2.77
CA TYR A 68 -12.21 -3.58 -3.02
C TYR A 68 -13.67 -4.06 -3.17
N LYS A 69 -13.89 -5.18 -3.87
CA LYS A 69 -15.23 -5.77 -4.05
C LYS A 69 -15.79 -6.40 -2.77
N GLU A 70 -14.93 -6.95 -1.91
CA GLU A 70 -15.30 -7.53 -0.62
C GLU A 70 -15.66 -6.46 0.41
N GLY A 71 -15.16 -5.23 0.25
CA GLY A 71 -15.41 -4.12 1.16
C GLY A 71 -14.38 -4.09 2.29
N ILE A 72 -14.76 -3.58 3.44
CA ILE A 72 -13.85 -3.38 4.59
C ILE A 72 -13.61 -4.73 5.30
N ASP A 73 -12.35 -5.03 5.64
CA ASP A 73 -12.02 -6.18 6.47
C ASP A 73 -12.81 -6.16 7.79
N PRO A 74 -13.40 -7.28 8.25
CA PRO A 74 -14.23 -7.32 9.46
C PRO A 74 -13.53 -6.86 10.75
N ASN A 75 -12.20 -6.94 10.80
CA ASN A 75 -11.40 -6.50 11.94
C ASN A 75 -10.98 -5.04 11.79
N VAL A 76 -11.37 -4.33 10.73
CA VAL A 76 -11.01 -2.93 10.53
C VAL A 76 -12.25 -2.06 10.53
N SER A 77 -12.15 -0.92 11.19
CA SER A 77 -13.17 0.12 11.16
C SER A 77 -12.63 1.39 10.53
N LEU A 78 -13.47 2.04 9.72
CA LEU A 78 -13.18 3.33 9.11
C LEU A 78 -13.96 4.42 9.83
N THR A 79 -13.35 5.58 9.99
CA THR A 79 -13.99 6.77 10.55
C THR A 79 -13.62 7.97 9.71
N GLU A 80 -14.61 8.77 9.30
CA GLU A 80 -14.38 9.99 8.54
C GLU A 80 -13.51 10.96 9.35
N ILE A 81 -12.48 11.51 8.71
CA ILE A 81 -11.63 12.52 9.33
C ILE A 81 -12.01 13.89 8.79
N ASP A 82 -12.16 14.86 9.70
CA ASP A 82 -12.30 16.30 9.46
C ASP A 82 -12.54 16.67 7.98
N PRO A 83 -13.80 16.54 7.50
CA PRO A 83 -14.11 16.56 6.07
C PRO A 83 -13.87 17.93 5.44
N ASP A 84 -13.81 18.99 6.24
CA ASP A 84 -13.55 20.36 5.77
C ASP A 84 -12.06 20.55 5.41
N ASN A 85 -11.15 19.91 6.14
CA ASN A 85 -9.71 20.00 5.92
C ASN A 85 -9.14 18.83 5.11
N TYR A 86 -9.82 17.67 5.15
CA TYR A 86 -9.37 16.41 4.56
C TYR A 86 -10.51 15.67 3.84
N PRO A 87 -11.17 16.31 2.86
CA PRO A 87 -12.35 15.75 2.22
C PRO A 87 -12.07 14.38 1.60
N GLY A 88 -12.97 13.43 1.85
CA GLY A 88 -12.88 12.05 1.32
C GLY A 88 -11.80 11.18 1.97
N ARG A 89 -11.18 11.64 3.06
CA ARG A 89 -10.23 10.84 3.84
C ARG A 89 -10.91 10.20 5.04
N VAL A 90 -10.45 8.99 5.35
CA VAL A 90 -10.90 8.20 6.49
C VAL A 90 -9.69 7.70 7.26
N SER A 91 -9.84 7.58 8.58
CA SER A 91 -8.87 6.92 9.44
C SER A 91 -9.20 5.44 9.57
N LEU A 92 -8.17 4.58 9.61
CA LEU A 92 -8.32 3.14 9.80
C LEU A 92 -7.99 2.76 11.24
N ARG A 93 -8.83 1.96 11.89
CA ARG A 93 -8.53 1.33 13.19
C ARG A 93 -8.60 -0.18 13.03
N VAL A 94 -7.51 -0.85 13.42
CA VAL A 94 -7.43 -2.31 13.40
C VAL A 94 -7.87 -2.83 14.76
N ASP A 95 -8.78 -3.79 14.75
CA ASP A 95 -9.46 -4.35 15.90
C ASP A 95 -10.03 -3.24 16.82
N ARG A 96 -10.02 -3.48 18.13
CA ARG A 96 -10.40 -2.51 19.17
C ARG A 96 -9.23 -1.65 19.63
N GLU A 97 -8.20 -1.44 18.79
CA GLU A 97 -7.08 -0.57 19.14
C GLU A 97 -7.58 0.85 19.51
N GLU A 98 -7.01 1.46 20.54
CA GLU A 98 -7.48 2.77 21.02
C GLU A 98 -7.21 3.89 20.01
N THR A 99 -6.12 3.78 19.24
CA THR A 99 -5.67 4.79 18.28
C THR A 99 -5.78 4.25 16.86
N ASP A 100 -6.20 5.10 15.92
CA ASP A 100 -6.19 4.75 14.50
C ASP A 100 -4.76 4.62 13.96
N ARG A 101 -4.60 3.86 12.89
CA ARG A 101 -3.30 3.49 12.31
C ARG A 101 -2.81 4.45 11.25
N GLY A 102 -3.65 5.37 10.82
CA GLY A 102 -3.36 6.31 9.78
C GLY A 102 -4.63 6.78 9.09
N TRP A 103 -4.46 7.60 8.06
CA TRP A 103 -5.56 8.03 7.20
C TRP A 103 -5.18 7.98 5.73
N MET A 104 -6.18 7.74 4.89
CA MET A 104 -6.08 7.72 3.43
C MET A 104 -7.44 7.98 2.77
N SER A 105 -7.52 7.91 1.44
CA SER A 105 -8.82 7.98 0.75
C SER A 105 -9.72 6.81 1.16
N ASP A 106 -11.03 6.96 1.05
CA ASP A 106 -11.98 5.87 1.31
C ASP A 106 -11.72 4.63 0.42
N TYR A 107 -11.36 4.85 -0.85
CA TYR A 107 -11.02 3.80 -1.79
C TYR A 107 -9.78 3.00 -1.34
N ASP A 108 -8.69 3.71 -1.05
CA ASP A 108 -7.44 3.09 -0.58
C ASP A 108 -7.63 2.43 0.78
N ALA A 109 -8.42 3.04 1.67
CA ALA A 109 -8.70 2.50 2.99
C ALA A 109 -9.49 1.18 2.90
N THR A 110 -10.43 1.08 1.96
CA THR A 110 -11.18 -0.16 1.72
C THR A 110 -10.23 -1.28 1.33
N ILE A 111 -9.32 -1.06 0.38
CA ILE A 111 -8.33 -2.07 -0.04
C ILE A 111 -7.34 -2.36 1.08
N PHE A 112 -6.77 -1.32 1.69
CA PHE A 112 -5.72 -1.45 2.70
C PHE A 112 -6.24 -2.03 4.01
N SER A 113 -7.55 -2.00 4.27
CA SER A 113 -8.16 -2.64 5.45
C SER A 113 -7.82 -4.13 5.55
N HIS A 114 -7.72 -4.82 4.40
CA HIS A 114 -7.31 -6.22 4.37
C HIS A 114 -5.81 -6.36 4.66
N ALA A 115 -4.97 -5.57 3.99
CA ALA A 115 -3.52 -5.68 4.12
C ALA A 115 -2.99 -5.26 5.50
N ILE A 116 -3.59 -4.25 6.13
CA ILE A 116 -3.15 -3.73 7.44
C ILE A 116 -3.38 -4.74 8.57
N ALA A 117 -4.38 -5.63 8.41
CA ALA A 117 -4.72 -6.67 9.37
C ALA A 117 -3.79 -7.90 9.29
N LEU A 118 -3.03 -8.04 8.20
CA LEU A 118 -2.12 -9.16 7.96
C LEU A 118 -0.72 -8.92 8.51
N THR A 119 -0.01 -10.00 8.83
CA THR A 119 1.46 -9.99 8.95
C THR A 119 2.13 -9.78 7.59
N TYR A 120 3.44 -9.52 7.55
CA TYR A 120 4.16 -9.42 6.27
C TYR A 120 4.17 -10.72 5.49
N GLU A 121 4.32 -11.85 6.17
CA GLU A 121 4.35 -13.17 5.55
C GLU A 121 2.99 -13.52 4.92
N GLU A 122 1.90 -13.22 5.62
CA GLU A 122 0.55 -13.38 5.08
C GLU A 122 0.29 -12.44 3.91
N LEU A 123 0.74 -11.18 4.02
CA LEU A 123 0.61 -10.21 2.94
C LEU A 123 1.40 -10.63 1.70
N ASP A 124 2.68 -10.99 1.83
CA ASP A 124 3.49 -11.45 0.69
C ASP A 124 2.88 -12.70 0.04
N GLY A 125 2.41 -13.66 0.85
CA GLY A 125 1.69 -14.83 0.36
C GLY A 125 0.42 -14.46 -0.43
N ALA A 126 -0.39 -13.55 0.09
CA ALA A 126 -1.61 -13.09 -0.56
C ALA A 126 -1.31 -12.33 -1.88
N LEU A 127 -0.30 -11.46 -1.89
CA LEU A 127 0.07 -10.68 -3.08
C LEU A 127 0.66 -11.54 -4.19
N ARG A 128 1.28 -12.68 -3.84
CA ARG A 128 1.82 -13.66 -4.79
C ARG A 128 0.83 -14.75 -5.17
N GLU A 129 -0.36 -14.79 -4.58
CA GLU A 129 -1.35 -15.81 -4.92
C GLU A 129 -1.71 -15.73 -6.41
N GLY A 130 -1.62 -16.88 -7.09
CA GLY A 130 -1.86 -16.97 -8.53
C GLY A 130 -0.76 -16.39 -9.41
N ILE A 131 0.33 -15.83 -8.83
CA ILE A 131 1.49 -15.38 -9.58
C ILE A 131 2.52 -16.52 -9.65
N PRO A 132 2.93 -16.95 -10.86
CA PRO A 132 3.97 -17.96 -10.99
C PRO A 132 5.29 -17.52 -10.33
N PRO A 133 5.88 -18.30 -9.41
CA PRO A 133 7.11 -17.93 -8.69
C PRO A 133 8.28 -17.56 -9.62
N GLU A 134 8.32 -18.15 -10.81
CA GLU A 134 9.29 -17.87 -11.86
C GLU A 134 9.29 -16.42 -12.35
N TRP A 135 8.20 -15.66 -12.19
CA TRP A 135 8.13 -14.26 -12.58
C TRP A 135 8.94 -13.34 -11.66
N PHE A 136 9.26 -13.79 -10.45
CA PHE A 136 10.09 -13.06 -9.48
C PHE A 136 11.48 -13.68 -9.28
N ASN A 137 11.83 -14.73 -10.03
CA ASN A 137 13.17 -15.31 -10.00
C ASN A 137 14.14 -14.46 -10.83
N PHE A 138 14.84 -13.52 -10.19
CA PHE A 138 16.02 -12.90 -10.81
C PHE A 138 17.19 -13.90 -10.78
N ARG A 139 17.54 -14.46 -11.94
CA ARG A 139 18.83 -15.14 -12.11
C ARG A 139 19.94 -14.10 -12.08
N ILE A 140 20.70 -14.04 -11.00
CA ILE A 140 21.99 -13.33 -10.99
C ILE A 140 22.94 -14.13 -11.88
N VAL A 141 23.04 -13.73 -13.15
CA VAL A 141 24.09 -14.24 -14.03
C VAL A 141 25.37 -13.49 -13.65
N ALA A 142 26.15 -14.10 -12.75
CA ALA A 142 27.52 -13.67 -12.54
C ALA A 142 28.33 -14.14 -13.76
N ASP A 143 28.75 -13.21 -14.62
CA ASP A 143 29.79 -13.49 -15.59
C ASP A 143 31.07 -13.83 -14.81
N ILE A 144 31.37 -15.13 -14.71
CA ILE A 144 32.69 -15.58 -14.29
C ILE A 144 33.59 -15.42 -15.51
N THR A 145 34.13 -14.21 -15.70
CA THR A 145 35.24 -14.03 -16.63
C THR A 145 36.47 -14.69 -16.02
N LYS A 146 36.95 -15.75 -16.66
CA LYS A 146 38.39 -16.03 -16.78
C LYS A 146 38.69 -16.79 -18.06
#